data_AF-X1CRC8-F1
#
_entry.id   AF-X1CRC8-F1
#
_cell.length_a   1.000
_cell.length_b   1.000
_cell.length_c   1.000
_cell.angle_alpha   90.00
_cell.angle_beta   90.00
_cell.angle_gamma   90.00
#
_symmetry.space_group_name_H-M   'P 1'
#
loop_
_entity.id
_entity.type
_entity.pdbx_description
1 polymer ?
#
loop_
_entity_poly.entity_id
_entity_poly.type
_entity_poly.pdbx_seq_one_letter_code
_entity_poly.pdbx_strand_id
1 'polypeptide(L)' 'MVAKAYVLIETAVGKNKEVATALERLKGIKSVDIVTGPYDIISIME' A
#
# COMPACT_ATOMS: atom_id res chain seq x y z
N MET A 1 21.59 2.77 -8.36
CA MET A 1 21.00 1.81 -7.40
C MET A 1 19.57 2.27 -7.19
N VAL A 2 18.57 1.45 -7.50
CA VAL A 2 17.15 1.83 -7.34
C VAL A 2 16.75 1.50 -5.91
N ALA A 3 16.21 2.48 -5.17
CA ALA A 3 15.87 2.30 -3.77
C ALA A 3 14.52 1.59 -3.65
N LYS A 4 14.49 0.48 -2.92
CA LYS A 4 13.25 -0.26 -2.64
C LYS A 4 12.71 0.14 -1.28
N ALA A 5 11.44 0.52 -1.23
CA ALA A 5 10.74 0.89 0.00
C ALA A 5 9.53 -0.02 0.22
N TYR A 6 9.36 -0.45 1.48
CA TYR A 6 8.17 -1.14 1.96
C TYR A 6 7.39 -0.17 2.83
N VAL A 7 6.15 0.13 2.46
CA VAL A 7 5.29 1.07 3.16
C VAL A 7 4.17 0.28 3.81
N LEU A 8 4.08 0.34 5.13
CA LEU A 8 3.00 -0.26 5.91
C LEU A 8 1.99 0.84 6.23
N ILE A 9 0.73 0.59 5.91
CA ILE A 9 -0.31 1.62 5.93
C ILE A 9 -1.47 1.11 6.79
N GLU A 10 -1.83 1.93 7.78
CA GLU A 10 -3.06 1.80 8.57
C GLU A 10 -4.10 2.77 8.00
N THR A 11 -5.32 2.30 7.79
CA THR A 11 -6.40 3.06 7.18
C THR A 11 -7.54 3.25 8.17
N ALA A 12 -8.36 4.29 7.93
CA ALA A 12 -9.61 4.40 8.66
C ALA A 12 -10.53 3.21 8.34
N VAL A 13 -11.39 2.84 9.31
CA VAL A 13 -12.32 1.72 9.18
C VAL A 13 -13.13 1.82 7.87
N GLY A 14 -13.08 0.76 7.07
CA GLY A 14 -13.79 0.66 5.80
C GLY A 14 -13.17 1.40 4.62
N LYS A 15 -12.01 2.06 4.79
CA LYS A 15 -11.30 2.80 3.73
C LYS A 15 -10.19 1.99 3.05
N ASN A 16 -9.83 0.82 3.56
CA ASN A 16 -8.75 -0.02 3.03
C ASN A 16 -8.81 -0.24 1.50
N LYS A 17 -9.99 -0.57 0.94
CA LYS A 17 -10.15 -0.75 -0.51
C LYS A 17 -9.93 0.53 -1.32
N GLU A 18 -10.48 1.66 -0.84
CA GLU A 18 -10.35 2.95 -1.52
C GLU A 18 -8.88 3.40 -1.55
N VAL A 19 -8.18 3.26 -0.41
CA VAL A 19 -6.76 3.58 -0.29
C VAL A 19 -5.92 2.65 -1.18
N ALA A 20 -6.21 1.34 -1.20
CA ALA A 20 -5.50 0.41 -2.07
C ALA A 20 -5.64 0.78 -3.55
N THR A 21 -6.86 1.06 -4.02
CA THR A 21 -7.10 1.50 -5.41
C THR A 21 -6.43 2.84 -5.73
N ALA A 22 -6.34 3.75 -4.76
CA ALA A 22 -5.62 5.01 -4.95
C ALA A 22 -4.10 4.78 -5.09
N LEU A 23 -3.51 3.90 -4.26
CA LEU A 23 -2.09 3.54 -4.30
C LEU A 23 -1.71 2.87 -5.62
N GLU A 24 -2.54 1.95 -6.14
CA GLU A 24 -2.30 1.28 -7.43
C GLU A 24 -2.20 2.25 -8.61
N ARG A 25 -2.79 3.45 -8.50
CA ARG A 25 -2.74 4.49 -9.54
C ARG A 25 -1.50 5.38 -9.44
N LEU A 26 -0.72 5.26 -8.36
CA LEU A 26 0.47 6.08 -8.16
C LEU A 26 1.66 5.51 -8.93
N LYS A 27 2.39 6.39 -9.60
CA LYS A 27 3.60 6.03 -10.32
C LYS A 27 4.70 5.66 -9.33
N GLY A 28 5.34 4.50 -9.53
CA GLY A 28 6.40 3.98 -8.66
C GLY A 28 5.92 2.95 -7.64
N ILE A 29 4.61 2.74 -7.51
CA ILE A 29 4.06 1.60 -6.78
C ILE A 29 4.19 0.35 -7.67
N LYS A 30 4.85 -0.68 -7.14
CA LYS A 30 5.03 -1.99 -7.76
C LYS A 30 3.96 -2.99 -7.35
N SER A 31 3.51 -2.89 -6.11
CA SER A 31 2.55 -3.82 -5.53
C SER A 31 1.82 -3.17 -4.35
N VAL A 32 0.57 -3.55 -4.16
CA VAL A 32 -0.32 -3.12 -3.09
C VAL A 32 -1.09 -4.35 -2.62
N ASP A 33 -0.85 -4.76 -1.39
CA ASP A 33 -1.48 -5.95 -0.79
C ASP A 33 -2.30 -5.54 0.42
N ILE A 34 -3.60 -5.82 0.41
CA ILE A 34 -4.46 -5.67 1.58
C ILE A 34 -4.23 -6.88 2.49
N VAL A 35 -3.83 -6.63 3.73
CA VAL A 35 -3.51 -7.68 4.70
C VAL A 35 -4.42 -7.58 5.91
N THR A 36 -4.71 -8.73 6.52
CA THR A 36 -5.37 -8.79 7.84
C THR A 36 -4.29 -8.90 8.90
N GLY A 37 -3.93 -7.78 9.52
CA GLY A 37 -2.86 -7.70 10.53
C GLY A 37 -2.89 -6.38 11.31
N PRO A 38 -1.78 -5.97 11.96
CA PRO A 38 -1.68 -4.67 12.64
C PRO A 38 -1.68 -3.48 11.66
N TYR A 39 -1.60 -3.75 10.36
CA TYR A 39 -1.73 -2.80 9.27
C TYR A 39 -2.80 -3.33 8.31
N ASP A 40 -3.39 -2.43 7.54
CA ASP A 40 -4.41 -2.80 6.56
C ASP A 40 -3.81 -3.08 5.18
N ILE A 41 -2.69 -2.43 4.83
CA ILE A 41 -2.09 -2.48 3.50
C ILE A 41 -0.56 -2.48 3.59
N ILE A 42 0.07 -3.27 2.73
CA ILE A 42 1.51 -3.23 2.45
C ILE A 42 1.70 -2.80 1.00
N SER A 43 2.50 -1.75 0.75
CA SER A 43 2.88 -1.36 -0.61
C SER A 43 4.38 -1.44 -0.83
N ILE A 44 4.77 -1.80 -2.04
CA ILE A 44 6.17 -1.89 -2.46
C ILE A 44 6.43 -0.81 -3.51
N MET A 45 7.48 -0.02 -3.32
CA MET A 45 7.92 1.01 -4.27
C MET A 45 9.37 0.78 -4.68
N GLU A 46 9.67 1.04 -5.95
CA GLU A 46 11.00 0.98 -6.56
C GLU A 46 11.22 2.21 -7.46
#